data_AF-A0AA86MGX7-F1
#
_entry.id   AF-A0AA86MGX7-F1
#
_cell.length_a   1.000
_cell.length_b   1.000
_cell.length_c   1.000
_cell.angle_alpha   90.00
_cell.angle_beta   90.00
_cell.angle_gamma   90.00
#
_symmetry.space_group_name_H-M   'P 1'
#
loop_
_entity.id
_entity.type
_entity.pdbx_description
1 polymer ?
#
loop_
_entity_poly.entity_id
_entity_poly.type
_entity_poly.pdbx_seq_one_letter_code
_entity_poly.pdbx_strand_id
1 'polypeptide(L)'
;MDSENITVKSYECKQYPWKQSAHALFNCMRELDYLKSALKYMAIAPRYYPEYVDYLKIEDITKLIFPMTCFCDIPLSKLHYHIKNYGAYSIGLDKANWGIKNKLQPIKYVNQNSQLLKDFVSSFKVAKEIALSGLKLLRII
;
A
#
# COMPACT_ATOMS: atom_id res chain seq x y z
N MET A 1 29.31 -30.61 -9.44
CA MET A 1 28.01 -29.91 -9.49
C MET A 1 28.30 -28.50 -9.05
N ASP A 2 28.58 -27.67 -10.03
CA ASP A 2 29.20 -26.36 -9.82
C ASP A 2 28.19 -25.39 -9.25
N SER A 3 28.57 -24.79 -8.13
CA SER A 3 27.86 -23.70 -7.48
C SER A 3 28.03 -22.43 -8.31
N GLU A 4 27.15 -22.21 -9.28
CA GLU A 4 27.05 -20.92 -9.95
C GLU A 4 26.51 -19.87 -8.97
N ASN A 5 27.40 -18.96 -8.55
CA ASN A 5 27.05 -17.76 -7.81
C ASN A 5 26.12 -16.89 -8.65
N ILE A 6 24.84 -16.84 -8.30
CA ILE A 6 23.86 -15.94 -8.90
C ILE A 6 24.16 -14.52 -8.41
N THR A 7 24.96 -13.78 -9.18
CA THR A 7 25.22 -12.36 -8.94
C THR A 7 23.97 -11.57 -9.32
N VAL A 8 23.12 -11.27 -8.35
CA VAL A 8 21.96 -10.37 -8.53
C VAL A 8 22.50 -8.96 -8.79
N LYS A 9 22.56 -8.55 -10.07
CA LYS A 9 22.87 -7.16 -10.43
C LYS A 9 21.75 -6.27 -9.90
N SER A 10 22.06 -5.44 -8.91
CA SER A 10 21.16 -4.40 -8.42
C SER A 10 20.93 -3.39 -9.54
N TYR A 11 19.76 -3.44 -10.16
CA TYR A 11 19.32 -2.45 -11.12
C TYR A 11 19.01 -1.15 -10.36
N GLU A 12 19.73 -0.09 -10.70
CA GLU A 12 19.43 1.26 -10.22
C GLU A 12 18.08 1.68 -10.79
N CYS A 13 17.04 1.71 -9.95
CA CYS A 13 15.72 2.17 -10.35
C CYS A 13 15.76 3.68 -10.56
N LYS A 14 16.00 4.12 -11.81
CA LYS A 14 15.90 5.53 -12.18
C LYS A 14 14.46 5.99 -11.93
N GLN A 15 14.28 6.81 -10.89
CA GLN A 15 13.01 7.44 -10.60
C GLN A 15 12.74 8.52 -11.64
N TYR A 16 11.86 8.23 -12.60
CA TYR A 16 11.31 9.26 -13.47
C TYR A 16 10.23 10.01 -12.69
N PRO A 17 10.33 11.35 -12.53
CA PRO A 17 9.30 12.10 -11.83
C PRO A 17 7.99 12.02 -12.64
N TRP A 18 6.97 11.43 -12.03
CA TRP A 18 5.63 11.36 -12.62
C TRP A 18 5.06 12.78 -12.74
N LYS A 19 5.16 13.35 -13.94
CA LYS A 19 4.77 14.74 -14.27
C LYS A 19 3.26 15.01 -14.17
N GLN A 20 2.46 13.96 -13.99
CA GLN A 20 0.99 14.01 -13.92
C GLN A 20 0.45 13.60 -12.55
N SER A 21 1.15 13.96 -11.47
CA SER A 21 0.67 13.73 -10.11
C SER A 21 0.47 15.03 -9.35
N ALA A 22 -0.41 15.03 -8.35
CA ALA A 22 -0.70 16.21 -7.56
C ALA A 22 0.46 16.52 -6.61
N HIS A 23 0.68 17.80 -6.33
CA HIS A 23 1.66 18.23 -5.33
C HIS A 23 1.23 17.89 -3.90
N ALA A 24 -0.06 17.62 -3.68
CA ALA A 24 -0.63 17.32 -2.39
C ALA A 24 -1.48 16.03 -2.42
N LEU A 25 -1.48 15.33 -1.29
CA LEU A 25 -2.34 14.20 -0.99
C LEU A 25 -3.51 14.67 -0.15
N PHE A 26 -4.74 14.44 -0.62
CA PHE A 26 -5.95 14.85 0.09
C PHE A 26 -6.60 13.67 0.82
N ASN A 27 -6.79 13.80 2.14
CA ASN A 27 -7.63 12.88 2.90
C ASN A 27 -9.00 13.52 3.09
N CYS A 28 -10.02 12.98 2.42
CA CYS A 28 -11.39 13.48 2.48
C CYS A 28 -12.21 12.73 3.54
N MET A 29 -13.10 13.46 4.21
CA MET A 29 -13.88 13.00 5.35
C MET A 29 -15.32 13.49 5.22
N ARG A 30 -16.27 12.61 5.55
CA ARG A 30 -17.70 12.92 5.49
C ARG A 30 -18.16 13.80 6.65
N GLU A 31 -17.59 13.60 7.83
CA GLU A 31 -17.96 14.29 9.05
C GLU A 31 -16.84 15.22 9.51
N LEU A 32 -17.23 16.41 9.96
CA LEU A 32 -16.29 17.42 10.48
C LEU A 32 -15.51 16.92 11.69
N ASP A 33 -16.10 16.06 12.51
CA ASP A 33 -15.47 15.57 13.73
C ASP A 33 -14.27 14.66 13.47
N TYR A 34 -14.23 13.98 12.32
CA TYR A 34 -13.02 13.26 11.89
C TYR A 34 -11.88 14.23 11.60
N LEU A 35 -12.17 15.38 10.97
CA LEU A 35 -11.16 16.40 10.69
C LEU A 35 -10.67 17.04 12.00
N LYS A 36 -11.59 17.40 12.90
CA LYS A 36 -11.23 17.92 14.23
C LYS A 36 -10.36 16.93 15.00
N SER A 37 -10.69 15.64 14.96
CA SER A 37 -9.91 14.60 15.62
C SER A 37 -8.51 14.49 15.01
N ALA A 38 -8.41 14.48 13.68
CA ALA A 38 -7.12 14.42 12.99
C ALA A 38 -6.22 15.60 13.35
N LEU A 39 -6.78 16.81 13.46
CA LEU A 39 -6.06 18.00 13.88
C LEU A 39 -5.70 17.98 15.37
N LYS A 40 -6.65 17.62 16.25
CA LYS A 40 -6.46 17.55 17.71
C LYS A 40 -5.36 16.56 18.11
N TYR A 41 -5.33 15.41 17.46
CA TYR A 41 -4.35 14.35 17.75
C TYR A 41 -3.12 14.40 16.83
N MET A 42 -3.08 15.34 15.88
CA MET A 42 -2.04 15.45 14.84
C MET A 42 -1.78 14.11 14.12
N ALA A 43 -2.83 13.32 13.92
CA ALA A 43 -2.73 11.95 13.43
C ALA A 43 -3.92 11.58 12.55
N ILE A 44 -3.64 10.89 11.44
CA ILE A 44 -4.65 10.25 10.61
C ILE A 44 -4.62 8.77 10.94
N ALA A 45 -5.60 8.30 11.72
CA ALA A 45 -5.69 6.90 12.11
C ALA A 45 -6.08 6.02 10.90
N PRO A 46 -5.29 4.99 10.55
CA PRO A 46 -5.68 4.03 9.53
C PRO A 46 -6.88 3.20 10.00
N ARG A 47 -7.71 2.77 9.05
CA ARG A 47 -8.80 1.82 9.28
C ARG A 47 -8.44 0.46 8.71
N TYR A 48 -8.88 -0.60 9.36
CA TYR A 48 -8.67 -1.97 8.87
C TYR A 48 -9.68 -2.28 7.77
N TYR A 49 -9.17 -2.58 6.58
CA TYR A 49 -10.01 -2.92 5.43
C TYR A 49 -9.69 -4.34 4.92
N PRO A 50 -10.72 -5.19 4.77
CA PRO A 50 -10.54 -6.52 4.20
C PRO A 50 -10.39 -6.46 2.67
N GLU A 51 -9.36 -7.11 2.15
CA GLU A 51 -9.11 -7.29 0.72
C GLU A 51 -9.07 -8.78 0.38
N TYR A 52 -9.80 -9.18 -0.65
CA TYR A 52 -9.82 -10.56 -1.14
C TYR A 52 -8.61 -10.81 -2.03
N VAL A 53 -7.88 -11.89 -1.77
CA VAL A 53 -6.61 -12.22 -2.42
C VAL A 53 -6.59 -13.62 -3.01
N ASP A 54 -7.76 -14.24 -3.20
CA ASP A 54 -7.91 -15.58 -3.77
C ASP A 54 -7.21 -15.73 -5.13
N TYR A 55 -7.14 -14.64 -5.89
CA TYR A 55 -6.46 -14.61 -7.19
C TYR A 55 -4.93 -14.82 -7.09
N LEU A 56 -4.33 -14.65 -5.91
CA LEU A 56 -2.95 -15.02 -5.64
C LEU A 56 -2.76 -16.54 -5.51
N LYS A 57 -3.83 -17.32 -5.34
CA LYS A 57 -3.79 -18.79 -5.21
C LYS A 57 -2.78 -19.26 -4.17
N ILE A 58 -2.72 -18.55 -3.04
CA ILE A 58 -1.94 -18.95 -1.87
C ILE A 58 -2.88 -19.79 -1.01
N GLU A 59 -2.49 -21.05 -0.76
CA GLU A 59 -3.30 -21.97 0.04
C GLU A 59 -3.65 -21.35 1.41
N ASP A 60 -4.86 -21.59 1.89
CA ASP A 60 -5.37 -21.12 3.19
C ASP A 60 -5.43 -19.59 3.40
N ILE A 61 -5.16 -18.78 2.36
CA ILE A 61 -5.23 -17.32 2.44
C ILE A 61 -6.17 -16.79 1.36
N THR A 62 -7.41 -16.52 1.76
CA THR A 62 -8.46 -15.95 0.91
C THR A 62 -8.61 -14.45 1.08
N LYS A 63 -8.26 -13.93 2.26
CA LYS A 63 -8.49 -12.53 2.64
C LYS A 63 -7.36 -12.00 3.50
N LEU A 64 -6.93 -10.77 3.23
CA LEU A 64 -5.99 -10.01 4.06
C LEU A 64 -6.70 -8.76 4.60
N ILE A 65 -6.28 -8.32 5.78
CA ILE A 65 -6.82 -7.09 6.39
C ILE A 65 -5.69 -6.08 6.47
N PHE A 66 -5.82 -4.97 5.75
CA PHE A 66 -4.81 -3.92 5.69
C PHE A 66 -5.23 -2.72 6.55
N PRO A 67 -4.36 -2.22 7.45
CA PRO A 67 -4.55 -0.91 8.03
C PRO A 67 -4.22 0.15 6.98
N MET A 68 -5.24 0.82 6.46
CA MET A 68 -5.08 1.81 5.40
C MET A 68 -5.89 3.08 5.65
N THR A 69 -5.42 4.19 5.09
CA THR A 69 -6.18 5.43 5.00
C THR A 69 -6.20 5.91 3.55
N CYS A 70 -7.30 6.54 3.15
CA CYS A 70 -7.49 6.95 1.77
C CYS A 70 -6.88 8.33 1.55
N PHE A 71 -5.88 8.42 0.68
CA PHE A 71 -5.38 9.67 0.15
C PHE A 71 -5.65 9.75 -1.35
N CYS A 72 -6.15 10.89 -1.80
CA CYS A 72 -6.38 11.18 -3.20
C CYS A 72 -5.22 12.02 -3.75
N ASP A 73 -4.52 11.48 -4.76
CA ASP A 73 -3.47 12.16 -5.51
C ASP A 73 -4.10 12.96 -6.67
N ILE A 74 -4.85 14.01 -6.32
CA ILE A 74 -5.71 14.76 -7.25
C ILE A 74 -5.35 16.24 -7.18
N PRO A 75 -5.15 16.92 -8.32
CA PRO A 75 -4.92 18.36 -8.33
C PRO A 75 -6.07 19.10 -7.65
N LEU A 76 -5.76 20.15 -6.88
CA LEU A 76 -6.75 20.93 -6.13
C LEU A 76 -7.89 21.43 -7.03
N SER A 77 -7.59 21.81 -8.27
CA SER A 77 -8.59 22.25 -9.27
C SER A 77 -9.66 21.21 -9.60
N LYS A 78 -9.38 19.92 -9.40
CA LYS A 78 -10.30 18.79 -9.65
C LYS A 78 -10.92 18.24 -8.36
N LEU A 79 -10.56 18.76 -7.20
CA LEU A 79 -11.02 18.26 -5.91
C LEU A 79 -12.55 18.36 -5.73
N HIS A 80 -13.18 19.37 -6.35
CA HIS A 80 -14.62 19.59 -6.23
C HIS A 80 -15.47 18.38 -6.68
N TYR A 81 -14.99 17.60 -7.66
CA TYR A 81 -15.69 16.39 -8.12
C TYR A 81 -15.67 15.27 -7.05
N HIS A 82 -14.64 15.27 -6.21
CA HIS A 82 -14.44 14.26 -5.18
C HIS A 82 -15.17 14.61 -3.88
N ILE A 83 -15.30 15.91 -3.56
CA ILE A 83 -16.03 16.38 -2.38
C ILE A 83 -17.45 15.81 -2.33
N LYS A 84 -18.16 15.75 -3.47
CA LYS A 84 -19.53 15.20 -3.53
C LYS A 84 -19.63 13.74 -3.11
N ASN A 85 -18.62 12.92 -3.41
CA ASN A 85 -18.66 11.46 -3.20
C ASN A 85 -17.95 11.02 -1.91
N TYR A 86 -16.87 11.74 -1.54
CA TYR A 86 -15.96 11.33 -0.47
C TYR A 86 -16.12 12.17 0.81
N GLY A 87 -16.76 13.33 0.73
CA GLY A 87 -17.11 14.15 1.90
C GLY A 87 -16.74 15.62 1.75
N ALA A 88 -17.42 16.47 2.52
CA ALA A 88 -17.30 17.93 2.46
C ALA A 88 -16.03 18.49 3.11
N TYR A 89 -15.30 17.66 3.87
CA TYR A 89 -14.13 18.09 4.64
C TYR A 89 -12.89 17.37 4.14
N SER A 90 -11.75 18.06 4.07
CA SER A 90 -10.50 17.43 3.66
C SER A 90 -9.30 18.12 4.25
N ILE A 91 -8.24 17.34 4.50
CA ILE A 91 -6.89 17.85 4.79
C ILE A 91 -5.96 17.51 3.63
N GLY A 92 -5.22 18.50 3.14
CA GLY A 92 -4.21 18.35 2.10
C GLY A 92 -2.81 18.36 2.71
N LEU A 93 -2.00 17.35 2.38
CA LEU A 93 -0.62 17.21 2.86
C LEU A 93 0.34 17.20 1.69
N ASP A 94 1.50 17.83 1.84
CA ASP A 94 2.50 17.87 0.78
C ASP A 94 2.97 16.45 0.42
N LYS A 95 2.88 16.09 -0.85
CA LYS A 95 3.20 14.74 -1.31
C LYS A 95 4.69 14.43 -1.16
N ALA A 96 5.56 15.36 -1.54
CA ALA A 96 7.01 15.14 -1.57
C ALA A 96 7.64 15.28 -0.17
N ASN A 97 7.34 16.38 0.50
CA ASN A 97 7.93 16.79 1.78
C ASN A 97 7.31 16.07 2.98
N TRP A 98 6.05 15.65 2.87
CA TRP A 98 5.38 14.91 3.94
C TRP A 98 5.10 13.46 3.52
N GLY A 99 4.42 13.20 2.40
CA GLY A 99 3.98 11.84 2.05
C GLY A 99 5.13 10.86 1.81
N ILE A 100 6.07 11.20 0.92
CA ILE A 100 7.25 10.39 0.63
C ILE A 100 8.17 10.30 1.85
N LYS A 101 8.38 11.41 2.55
CA LYS A 101 9.20 11.45 3.78
C LYS A 101 8.66 10.52 4.87
N ASN A 102 7.34 10.42 5.00
CA ASN A 102 6.67 9.50 5.93
C ASN A 102 6.45 8.10 5.34
N LYS A 103 7.14 7.76 4.24
CA LYS A 103 7.16 6.42 3.63
C LYS A 103 5.77 5.89 3.24
N LEU A 104 4.82 6.77 2.93
CA LEU A 104 3.50 6.35 2.46
C LEU A 104 3.65 5.50 1.19
N GLN A 105 2.99 4.34 1.20
CA GLN A 105 2.94 3.44 0.06
C GLN A 105 1.51 3.34 -0.47
N PRO A 106 1.30 3.49 -1.79
CA PRO A 106 0.00 3.22 -2.38
C PRO A 106 -0.27 1.72 -2.35
N ILE A 107 -1.54 1.35 -2.19
CA ILE A 107 -1.99 -0.02 -2.44
C ILE A 107 -1.92 -0.26 -3.94
N LYS A 108 -1.25 -1.35 -4.33
CA LYS A 108 -1.06 -1.74 -5.73
C LYS A 108 -1.87 -2.99 -6.02
N TYR A 109 -2.90 -2.84 -6.83
CA TYR A 109 -3.58 -3.98 -7.42
C TYR A 109 -2.75 -4.55 -8.56
N VAL A 110 -2.80 -5.86 -8.71
CA VAL A 110 -2.02 -6.59 -9.71
C VAL A 110 -2.97 -7.21 -10.71
N ASN A 111 -2.70 -7.02 -12.00
CA ASN A 111 -3.46 -7.67 -13.05
C ASN A 111 -3.21 -9.18 -13.01
N GLN A 112 -4.30 -9.96 -13.01
CA GLN A 112 -4.24 -11.42 -12.92
C GLN A 112 -3.46 -12.07 -14.08
N ASN A 113 -3.38 -11.41 -15.22
CA ASN A 113 -2.67 -11.89 -16.41
C ASN A 113 -1.23 -11.36 -16.51
N SER A 114 -0.76 -10.60 -15.53
CA SER A 114 0.59 -10.03 -15.54
C SER A 114 1.65 -11.03 -15.07
N GLN A 115 2.86 -10.92 -15.61
CA GLN A 115 4.01 -11.69 -15.10
C GLN A 115 4.30 -11.35 -13.63
N LEU A 116 4.10 -10.08 -13.23
CA LEU A 116 4.26 -9.62 -11.86
C LEU A 116 3.41 -10.42 -10.86
N LEU A 117 2.19 -10.85 -11.26
CA LEU A 117 1.40 -11.73 -10.42
C LEU A 117 2.17 -13.03 -10.12
N LYS A 118 2.72 -13.68 -11.15
CA LYS A 118 3.42 -14.96 -11.00
C LYS A 118 4.61 -14.81 -10.07
N ASP A 119 5.35 -13.72 -10.20
CA ASP A 119 6.52 -13.41 -9.36
C ASP A 119 6.10 -13.16 -7.90
N PHE A 120 4.97 -12.48 -7.67
CA PHE A 120 4.41 -12.35 -6.32
C PHE A 120 3.97 -13.68 -5.75
N VAL A 121 3.22 -14.49 -6.52
CA VAL A 121 2.71 -15.78 -6.05
C VAL A 121 3.87 -16.72 -5.69
N SER A 122 4.92 -16.80 -6.51
CA SER A 122 6.09 -17.61 -6.19
C SER A 122 6.79 -17.12 -4.91
N SER A 123 7.02 -15.81 -4.80
CA SER A 123 7.67 -15.21 -3.62
C SER A 123 6.86 -15.42 -2.34
N PHE A 124 5.55 -15.24 -2.39
CA PHE A 124 4.68 -15.42 -1.22
C PHE A 124 4.55 -16.89 -0.79
N LYS A 125 4.57 -17.83 -1.75
CA LYS A 125 4.59 -19.27 -1.42
C LYS A 125 5.87 -19.64 -0.67
N VAL A 126 7.02 -19.22 -1.18
CA VAL A 126 8.32 -19.43 -0.51
C VAL A 126 8.33 -18.79 0.88
N ALA A 127 7.84 -17.54 1.00
CA ALA A 127 7.75 -16.87 2.28
C ALA A 127 6.82 -17.59 3.28
N LYS A 128 5.69 -18.13 2.83
CA LYS A 128 4.77 -18.94 3.65
C LYS A 128 5.47 -20.20 4.16
N GLU A 129 6.16 -20.93 3.29
CA GLU A 129 6.89 -22.16 3.65
C GLU A 129 7.98 -21.89 4.68
N ILE A 130 8.77 -20.83 4.50
CA ILE A 130 9.80 -20.40 5.47
C ILE A 130 9.17 -20.06 6.82
N ALA A 131 8.08 -19.28 6.83
CA ALA A 131 7.39 -18.89 8.06
C ALA A 131 6.85 -20.12 8.81
N LEU A 132 6.25 -21.08 8.10
CA LEU A 132 5.73 -22.33 8.68
C LEU A 132 6.86 -23.24 9.21
N SER A 133 7.99 -23.28 8.50
CA SER A 133 9.16 -24.06 8.91
C SER A 133 9.83 -23.47 10.17
N GLY A 134 9.93 -22.14 10.25
CA GLY A 134 10.40 -21.44 11.46
C GLY A 134 9.48 -21.65 12.67
N LEU A 135 8.16 -21.69 12.46
CA LEU A 135 7.18 -22.02 13.50
C LEU A 135 7.29 -23.46 14.00
N LYS A 136 7.69 -24.42 13.15
CA LYS A 136 7.98 -25.79 13.60
C LYS A 136 9.21 -25.86 14.51
N LEU A 137 10.22 -25.03 14.29
CA LEU A 137 11.43 -24.99 15.13
C LEU A 137 11.14 -24.47 16.54
N LEU A 138 10.29 -23.44 16.66
CA LEU A 138 9.89 -22.85 17.95
C LEU A 138 8.98 -23.75 18.80
N ARG A 139 8.37 -24.78 18.22
CA ARG A 139 7.52 -25.75 18.94
C ARG A 139 8.28 -26.97 19.48
N ILE A 140 9.57 -27.10 19.19
CA ILE A 140 10.42 -28.23 19.61
C ILE A 140 11.33 -27.83 20.80
N ILE A 141 11.27 -26.57 21.26
CA ILE A 141 12.01 -26.07 22.43
C ILE A 141 11.07 -25.94 23.62
#